data_AF-A0A2S2R2J7-F1
#
_entry.id   AF-A0A2S2R2J7-F1
#
_cell.length_a   1.000
_cell.length_b   1.000
_cell.length_c   1.000
_cell.angle_alpha   90.00
_cell.angle_beta   90.00
_cell.angle_gamma   90.00
#
_symmetry.space_group_name_H-M   'P 1'
#
loop_
_entity.id
_entity.type
_entity.pdbx_description
1 polymer ?
#
loop_
_entity_poly.entity_id
_entity_poly.type
_entity_poly.pdbx_seq_one_letter_code
_entity_poly.pdbx_strand_id
1 'polypeptide(L)'
;MQQFQKDFSSIILDEIALEGLDGITIEALCKRLLNNFDWPLKPIDDSVKKIIWSFVVCLKDVEFYRLKTPRDPLIIFNRYDYIHSEFGSLYEPKNIPKDIYPNHPVEDGLIMGSCKDYFTRFNLGSFPRKISVEEAEKRWGRCLVIVAKQEVRTKILIPEDKRTNTYISIRYYLILERIGRSRYLGEGSFGTNSLRTVFPDSKVLSYIRNRLCDYGLIKNQALAFAGGSNQVANRIVISSLE
;
A
#
# COMPACT_ATOMS: atom_id res chain seq x y z
N MET A 1 -12.26 -21.72 -10.81
CA MET A 1 -11.64 -21.62 -9.48
C MET A 1 -12.59 -20.77 -8.64
N GLN A 2 -13.27 -21.35 -7.65
CA GLN A 2 -14.19 -20.59 -6.80
C GLN A 2 -13.38 -19.59 -5.98
N GLN A 3 -13.49 -18.31 -6.31
CA GLN A 3 -12.92 -17.24 -5.50
C GLN A 3 -13.76 -17.20 -4.22
N PHE A 4 -13.23 -17.72 -3.11
CA PHE A 4 -13.89 -17.59 -1.82
C PHE A 4 -14.09 -16.11 -1.54
N GLN A 5 -15.34 -15.69 -1.37
CA GLN A 5 -15.66 -14.32 -1.02
C GLN A 5 -14.97 -13.99 0.30
N LYS A 6 -14.05 -13.03 0.29
CA LYS A 6 -13.37 -12.56 1.51
C LYS A 6 -14.41 -11.91 2.42
N ASP A 7 -14.32 -12.20 3.72
CA ASP A 7 -15.11 -11.49 4.70
C ASP A 7 -14.59 -10.05 4.91
N PHE A 8 -15.38 -9.22 5.60
CA PHE A 8 -15.03 -7.82 5.80
C PHE A 8 -13.75 -7.63 6.61
N SER A 9 -13.52 -8.49 7.61
CA SER A 9 -12.31 -8.44 8.43
C SER A 9 -11.05 -8.72 7.61
N SER A 10 -11.12 -9.67 6.68
CA SER A 10 -10.02 -10.03 5.79
C SER A 10 -9.73 -8.91 4.80
N ILE A 11 -10.76 -8.31 4.19
CA ILE A 11 -10.57 -7.17 3.26
C ILE A 11 -9.92 -5.99 4.00
N ILE A 12 -10.41 -5.65 5.19
CA ILE A 12 -9.86 -4.56 6.00
C ILE A 12 -8.41 -4.85 6.40
N LEU A 13 -8.12 -6.08 6.85
CA LEU A 13 -6.76 -6.47 7.26
C LEU A 13 -5.78 -6.41 6.08
N ASP A 14 -6.19 -6.86 4.90
CA ASP A 14 -5.38 -6.78 3.68
C ASP A 14 -5.07 -5.33 3.32
N GLU A 15 -6.05 -4.41 3.39
CA GLU A 15 -5.80 -2.99 3.12
C GLU A 15 -4.87 -2.34 4.14
N ILE A 16 -4.97 -2.70 5.42
CA ILE A 16 -4.02 -2.25 6.45
C ILE A 16 -2.62 -2.81 6.16
N ALA A 17 -2.53 -4.08 5.75
CA ALA A 17 -1.26 -4.75 5.50
C ALA A 17 -0.51 -4.18 4.28
N LEU A 18 -1.24 -3.83 3.22
CA LEU A 18 -0.70 -3.22 2.00
C LEU A 18 -0.16 -1.80 2.20
N GLU A 19 -0.50 -1.14 3.31
CA GLU A 19 0.15 0.13 3.67
C GLU A 19 1.54 -0.06 4.28
N GLY A 20 1.98 -1.29 4.54
CA GLY A 20 3.35 -1.57 4.95
C GLY A 20 3.65 -1.18 6.40
N LEU A 21 4.94 -1.06 6.72
CA LEU A 21 5.37 -0.73 8.09
C LEU A 21 4.95 0.67 8.53
N ASP A 22 4.76 1.59 7.58
CA ASP A 22 4.32 2.96 7.85
C ASP A 22 2.86 3.04 8.35
N GLY A 23 2.06 2.01 8.08
CA GLY A 23 0.67 1.90 8.51
C GLY A 23 -0.30 2.86 7.83
N ILE A 24 -1.57 2.73 8.18
CA ILE A 24 -2.68 3.47 7.57
C ILE A 24 -3.43 4.34 8.59
N THR A 25 -3.87 5.53 8.19
CA THR A 25 -4.82 6.34 8.99
C THR A 25 -6.25 5.83 8.78
N ILE A 26 -7.19 6.17 9.68
CA ILE A 26 -8.62 5.83 9.49
C ILE A 26 -9.15 6.42 8.17
N GLU A 27 -8.78 7.67 7.88
CA GLU A 27 -9.16 8.38 6.64
C GLU A 27 -8.62 7.68 5.38
N ALA A 28 -7.34 7.31 5.38
CA ALA A 28 -6.74 6.58 4.27
C ALA A 28 -7.36 5.19 4.08
N LEU A 29 -7.68 4.49 5.18
CA LEU A 29 -8.34 3.18 5.14
C LEU A 29 -9.71 3.26 4.47
N CYS A 30 -10.51 4.26 4.85
CA CYS A 30 -11.79 4.50 4.19
C CYS A 30 -11.60 4.76 2.69
N LYS A 31 -10.64 5.62 2.30
CA LYS A 31 -10.37 5.87 0.87
C LYS A 31 -9.95 4.62 0.12
N ARG A 32 -9.11 3.76 0.72
CA ARG A 32 -8.66 2.50 0.11
C ARG A 32 -9.83 1.53 -0.06
N LEU A 33 -10.65 1.33 0.98
CA LEU A 33 -11.84 0.47 0.91
C LEU A 33 -12.87 0.98 -0.11
N LEU A 34 -13.05 2.29 -0.24
CA LEU A 34 -13.94 2.87 -1.25
C LEU A 34 -13.50 2.50 -2.68
N ASN A 35 -12.19 2.35 -2.91
CA ASN A 35 -11.59 1.98 -4.19
C ASN A 35 -11.33 0.45 -4.32
N ASN A 36 -11.60 -0.32 -3.27
CA ASN A 36 -11.44 -1.77 -3.30
C ASN A 36 -12.71 -2.41 -3.92
N PHE A 37 -12.54 -3.25 -4.94
CA PHE A 37 -13.65 -3.88 -5.65
C PHE A 37 -14.43 -4.86 -4.74
N ASP A 38 -13.73 -5.59 -3.87
CA ASP A 38 -14.30 -6.60 -2.98
C ASP A 38 -15.08 -6.00 -1.81
N TRP A 39 -14.88 -4.72 -1.50
CA TRP A 39 -15.60 -4.02 -0.43
C TRP A 39 -17.03 -3.64 -0.89
N PRO A 40 -18.10 -4.18 -0.26
CA PRO A 40 -19.46 -3.99 -0.76
C PRO A 40 -20.17 -2.75 -0.19
N LEU A 41 -19.70 -2.19 0.93
CA LEU A 41 -20.39 -1.09 1.63
C LEU A 41 -19.92 0.27 1.08
N LYS A 42 -20.55 0.70 -0.01
CA LYS A 42 -20.30 1.99 -0.68
C LYS A 42 -21.59 2.81 -0.74
N PRO A 43 -21.56 4.14 -0.50
CA PRO A 43 -20.40 4.97 -0.14
C PRO A 43 -19.95 4.73 1.31
N ILE A 44 -18.76 5.22 1.67
CA ILE A 44 -18.27 5.17 3.06
C ILE A 44 -18.64 6.48 3.75
N ASP A 45 -19.82 6.48 4.37
CA ASP A 45 -20.28 7.52 5.28
C ASP A 45 -19.82 7.25 6.72
N ASP A 46 -20.25 8.09 7.68
CA ASP A 46 -19.88 7.93 9.09
C ASP A 46 -20.44 6.64 9.70
N SER A 47 -21.56 6.12 9.20
CA SER A 47 -22.13 4.85 9.67
C SER A 47 -21.25 3.67 9.23
N VAL A 48 -20.84 3.64 7.96
CA VAL A 48 -19.91 2.63 7.44
C VAL A 48 -18.54 2.77 8.10
N LYS A 49 -18.06 3.99 8.38
CA LYS A 49 -16.81 4.22 9.12
C LYS A 49 -16.85 3.60 10.51
N LYS A 50 -17.96 3.72 11.26
CA LYS A 50 -18.16 3.05 12.55
C LYS A 50 -18.09 1.53 12.42
N ILE A 51 -18.68 0.98 11.36
CA ILE A 51 -18.62 -0.46 11.06
C ILE A 51 -17.16 -0.88 10.77
N ILE A 52 -16.45 -0.15 9.92
CA ILE A 52 -15.02 -0.43 9.64
C ILE A 52 -14.23 -0.41 10.94
N TRP A 53 -14.43 0.61 11.79
CA TRP A 53 -13.74 0.72 13.07
C TRP A 53 -14.05 -0.45 14.01
N SER A 54 -15.31 -0.91 14.08
CA SER A 54 -15.68 -2.05 14.92
C SER A 54 -14.96 -3.34 14.52
N PHE A 55 -14.69 -3.54 13.23
CA PHE A 55 -13.81 -4.62 12.77
C PHE A 55 -12.35 -4.37 13.12
N VAL A 56 -11.82 -3.18 12.84
CA VAL A 56 -10.41 -2.81 13.11
C VAL A 56 -10.03 -3.05 14.56
N VAL A 57 -10.87 -2.65 15.52
CA VAL A 57 -10.59 -2.82 16.95
C VAL A 57 -10.65 -4.29 17.41
N CYS A 58 -11.22 -5.19 16.60
CA CYS A 58 -11.24 -6.63 16.86
C CYS A 58 -10.06 -7.39 16.23
N LEU A 59 -9.37 -6.81 15.24
CA LEU A 59 -8.24 -7.45 14.57
C LEU A 59 -7.06 -7.67 15.54
N LYS A 60 -6.68 -8.93 15.78
CA LYS A 60 -5.56 -9.28 16.68
C LYS A 60 -4.18 -9.05 16.04
N ASP A 61 -4.14 -8.90 14.72
CA ASP A 61 -2.91 -8.80 13.94
C ASP A 61 -2.57 -7.37 13.50
N VAL A 62 -3.12 -6.39 14.22
CA VAL A 62 -2.79 -4.98 14.06
C VAL A 62 -2.37 -4.35 15.37
N GLU A 63 -1.50 -3.36 15.27
CA GLU A 63 -1.06 -2.47 16.34
C GLU A 63 -1.41 -1.03 16.01
N PHE A 64 -1.56 -0.21 17.05
CA PHE A 64 -1.92 1.19 16.92
C PHE A 64 -0.79 2.08 17.42
N TYR A 65 -0.42 3.07 16.62
CA TYR A 65 0.61 4.03 16.98
C TYR A 65 0.13 5.46 16.79
N ARG A 66 0.70 6.37 17.58
CA ARG A 66 0.54 7.81 17.44
C ARG A 66 1.82 8.42 16.88
N LEU A 67 1.70 9.07 15.73
CA LEU A 67 2.76 9.90 15.14
C LEU A 67 2.90 11.24 15.88
N LYS A 68 4.07 11.86 15.78
CA LYS A 68 4.32 13.21 16.34
C LYS A 68 3.56 14.30 15.58
N THR A 69 3.49 14.16 14.27
CA THR A 69 2.82 15.09 13.36
C THR A 69 1.74 14.36 12.57
N PRO A 70 0.63 15.02 12.22
CA PRO A 70 -0.41 14.41 11.40
C PRO A 70 0.14 14.06 10.02
N ARG A 71 -0.25 12.89 9.50
CA ARG A 71 0.09 12.50 8.13
C ARG A 71 -0.66 13.37 7.12
N ASP A 72 0.01 13.69 6.01
CA ASP A 72 -0.62 14.30 4.85
C ASP A 72 -1.79 13.43 4.35
N PRO A 73 -2.86 14.01 3.78
CA PRO A 73 -4.04 13.25 3.40
C PRO A 73 -3.71 12.32 2.22
N LEU A 74 -4.27 11.11 2.21
CA LEU A 74 -4.07 10.19 1.10
C LEU A 74 -4.81 10.70 -0.15
N ILE A 75 -4.08 10.89 -1.24
CA ILE A 75 -4.66 11.17 -2.56
C ILE A 75 -4.34 9.97 -3.45
N ILE A 76 -5.37 9.22 -3.85
CA ILE A 76 -5.21 8.10 -4.77
C ILE A 76 -5.08 8.68 -6.18
N PHE A 77 -3.88 8.55 -6.75
CA PHE A 77 -3.62 8.95 -8.12
C PHE A 77 -3.91 7.78 -9.06
N ASN A 78 -5.02 7.86 -9.79
CA ASN A 78 -5.35 6.88 -10.82
C ASN A 78 -4.79 7.32 -12.18
N ARG A 79 -3.69 6.68 -12.61
CA ARG A 79 -3.06 6.97 -13.90
C ARG A 79 -3.99 6.73 -15.09
N TYR A 80 -4.98 5.84 -14.97
CA TYR A 80 -5.90 5.51 -16.06
C TYR A 80 -6.92 6.62 -16.34
N ASP A 81 -7.01 7.63 -15.48
CA ASP A 81 -7.81 8.83 -15.75
C ASP A 81 -7.10 9.77 -16.75
N TYR A 82 -5.82 9.52 -17.06
CA TYR A 82 -4.98 10.35 -17.93
C TYR A 82 -4.56 9.57 -19.19
N ILE A 83 -5.55 9.21 -20.00
CA ILE A 83 -5.35 8.54 -21.29
C ILE A 83 -5.61 9.54 -22.41
N HIS A 84 -4.73 9.58 -23.42
CA HIS A 84 -4.98 10.33 -24.65
C HIS A 84 -6.12 9.67 -25.43
N SER A 85 -7.20 10.42 -25.67
CA SER A 85 -8.39 9.93 -26.39
C SER A 85 -8.09 9.45 -27.80
N GLU A 86 -7.09 10.02 -28.47
CA GLU A 86 -6.73 9.69 -29.85
C GLU A 86 -5.80 8.47 -29.96
N PHE A 87 -4.88 8.30 -28.99
CA PHE A 87 -3.80 7.31 -29.09
C PHE A 87 -3.94 6.15 -28.10
N GLY A 88 -4.88 6.23 -27.14
CA GLY A 88 -5.05 5.24 -26.07
C GLY A 88 -3.86 5.14 -25.11
N SER A 89 -2.87 6.02 -25.25
CA SER A 89 -1.64 6.04 -24.45
C SER A 89 -1.82 6.86 -23.18
N LEU A 90 -1.26 6.37 -22.08
CA LEU A 90 -1.19 7.12 -20.83
C LEU A 90 -0.28 8.35 -20.98
N TYR A 91 -0.59 9.42 -20.26
CA TYR A 91 0.28 10.58 -20.09
C TYR A 91 0.37 11.01 -18.64
N GLU A 92 1.43 11.73 -18.31
CA GLU A 92 1.66 12.25 -16.97
C GLU A 92 1.13 13.69 -16.89
N PRO A 93 0.15 14.00 -16.02
CA PRO A 93 -0.35 15.35 -15.87
C PRO A 93 0.70 16.26 -15.23
N LYS A 94 0.63 17.57 -15.48
CA LYS A 94 1.57 18.55 -14.90
C LYS A 94 1.54 18.58 -13.36
N ASN A 95 0.35 18.41 -12.80
CA ASN A 95 0.12 18.43 -11.36
C ASN A 95 -0.14 17.01 -10.87
N ILE A 96 0.85 16.43 -10.20
CA ILE A 96 0.76 15.08 -9.64
C ILE A 96 0.70 15.21 -8.13
N PRO A 97 -0.15 14.42 -7.44
CA PRO A 97 -0.20 14.43 -5.99
C PRO A 97 1.18 14.10 -5.39
N LYS A 98 1.52 14.83 -4.32
CA LYS A 98 2.73 14.59 -3.53
C LYS A 98 2.73 13.15 -3.00
N ASP A 99 3.86 12.48 -3.13
CA ASP A 99 4.08 11.20 -2.48
C ASP A 99 4.25 11.39 -0.97
N ILE A 100 3.29 10.87 -0.20
CA ILE A 100 3.30 10.96 1.27
C ILE A 100 4.12 9.84 1.91
N TYR A 101 4.74 8.96 1.11
CA TYR A 101 5.43 7.76 1.56
C TYR A 101 6.91 7.75 1.15
N PRO A 102 7.77 8.45 1.89
CA PRO A 102 9.20 8.43 1.64
C PRO A 102 9.81 7.04 1.88
N ASN A 103 10.93 6.76 1.21
CA ASN A 103 11.72 5.55 1.43
C ASN A 103 12.61 5.72 2.67
N HIS A 104 12.26 5.05 3.77
CA HIS A 104 13.04 4.98 4.99
C HIS A 104 13.17 3.52 5.42
N PRO A 105 14.17 2.80 4.91
CA PRO A 105 14.41 1.40 5.23
C PRO A 105 14.52 1.16 6.74
N VAL A 106 13.77 0.18 7.24
CA VAL A 106 13.87 -0.35 8.61
C VAL A 106 14.07 -1.85 8.52
N GLU A 107 15.11 -2.33 9.18
CA GLU A 107 15.40 -3.75 9.39
C GLU A 107 15.82 -3.91 10.86
N ASP A 108 14.87 -4.36 11.69
CA ASP A 108 15.00 -4.45 13.15
C ASP A 108 14.52 -5.83 13.62
N GLY A 109 15.46 -6.76 13.73
CA GLY A 109 15.18 -8.17 14.02
C GLY A 109 14.32 -8.80 12.91
N LEU A 110 13.06 -9.12 13.25
CA LEU A 110 12.09 -9.69 12.31
C LEU A 110 11.28 -8.61 11.57
N ILE A 111 11.39 -7.34 11.97
CA ILE A 111 10.63 -6.24 11.38
C ILE A 111 11.38 -5.68 10.17
N MET A 112 10.70 -5.66 9.02
CA MET A 112 11.18 -5.08 7.77
C MET A 112 10.11 -4.19 7.14
N GLY A 113 10.53 -3.09 6.51
CA GLY A 113 9.65 -2.22 5.73
C GLY A 113 10.15 -0.78 5.65
N SER A 114 9.33 0.11 5.11
CA SER A 114 9.63 1.55 5.07
C SER A 114 8.82 2.27 6.12
N CYS A 115 9.46 2.98 7.05
CA CYS A 115 8.76 3.86 7.99
C CYS A 115 9.70 4.92 8.56
N LYS A 116 9.41 6.20 8.25
CA LYS A 116 10.20 7.34 8.75
C LYS A 116 10.11 7.48 10.27
N ASP A 117 8.93 7.21 10.83
CA ASP A 117 8.62 7.43 12.24
C ASP A 117 8.76 6.16 13.09
N TYR A 118 9.44 5.13 12.61
CA TYR A 118 9.51 3.82 13.29
C TYR A 118 9.97 3.91 14.75
N PHE A 119 11.06 4.65 15.00
CA PHE A 119 11.62 4.84 16.34
C PHE A 119 10.98 6.01 17.12
N THR A 120 10.13 6.82 16.49
CA THR A 120 9.57 8.06 17.08
C THR A 120 8.07 7.99 17.35
N ARG A 121 7.35 7.05 16.73
CA ARG A 121 5.93 6.79 16.95
C ARG A 121 5.69 6.15 18.31
N PHE A 122 4.59 6.54 18.97
CA PHE A 122 4.24 6.04 20.29
C PHE A 122 3.23 4.89 20.18
N ASN A 123 3.54 3.72 20.76
CA ASN A 123 2.61 2.58 20.78
C ASN A 123 1.44 2.87 21.75
N LEU A 124 0.20 2.82 21.23
CA LEU A 124 -1.02 3.09 22.01
C LEU A 124 -1.58 1.84 22.71
N GLY A 125 -0.96 0.67 22.49
CA GLY A 125 -1.40 -0.61 23.04
C GLY A 125 -2.84 -0.93 22.68
N SER A 126 -3.60 -1.41 23.65
CA SER A 126 -5.01 -1.77 23.46
C SER A 126 -5.97 -0.59 23.63
N PHE A 127 -5.48 0.64 23.90
CA PHE A 127 -6.35 1.76 24.26
C PHE A 127 -7.32 2.15 23.13
N PRO A 128 -6.90 2.26 21.85
CA PRO A 128 -7.82 2.55 20.76
C PRO A 128 -8.96 1.55 20.61
N ARG A 129 -8.77 0.30 21.08
CA ARG A 129 -9.80 -0.74 21.01
C ARG A 129 -10.97 -0.51 21.96
N LYS A 130 -10.86 0.45 22.88
CA LYS A 130 -11.85 0.74 23.94
C LYS A 130 -12.68 1.99 23.68
N ILE A 131 -12.46 2.67 22.55
CA ILE A 131 -13.10 3.95 22.23
C ILE A 131 -13.76 3.89 20.86
N SER A 132 -14.70 4.81 20.63
CA SER A 132 -15.35 4.95 19.34
C SER A 132 -14.43 5.57 18.29
N VAL A 133 -14.81 5.48 17.02
CA VAL A 133 -14.04 6.06 15.91
C VAL A 133 -13.99 7.59 16.03
N GLU A 134 -15.07 8.21 16.49
CA GLU A 134 -15.17 9.65 16.68
C GLU A 134 -14.21 10.13 17.77
N GLU A 135 -14.12 9.41 18.89
CA GLU A 135 -13.18 9.75 19.96
C GLU A 135 -11.73 9.54 19.51
N ALA A 136 -11.45 8.50 18.71
CA ALA A 136 -10.13 8.27 18.12
C ALA A 136 -9.74 9.39 17.14
N GLU A 137 -10.65 9.78 16.24
CA GLU A 137 -10.47 10.89 15.29
C GLU A 137 -10.30 12.22 16.02
N LYS A 138 -11.08 12.48 17.08
CA LYS A 138 -10.97 13.69 17.90
C LYS A 138 -9.63 13.75 18.65
N ARG A 139 -9.15 12.64 19.21
CA ARG A 139 -7.91 12.60 19.98
C ARG A 139 -6.66 12.67 19.13
N TRP A 140 -6.64 11.97 18.01
CA TRP A 140 -5.40 11.76 17.26
C TRP A 140 -5.52 12.08 15.77
N GLY A 141 -6.73 12.09 15.20
CA GLY A 141 -6.94 12.37 13.78
C GLY A 141 -5.97 11.57 12.89
N ARG A 142 -5.27 12.27 12.00
CA ARG A 142 -4.25 11.68 11.10
C ARG A 142 -2.90 11.37 11.76
N CYS A 143 -2.77 11.55 13.07
CA CYS A 143 -1.63 11.04 13.83
C CYS A 143 -1.83 9.58 14.24
N LEU A 144 -3.07 9.06 14.27
CA LEU A 144 -3.31 7.65 14.53
C LEU A 144 -3.03 6.83 13.28
N VAL A 145 -2.11 5.87 13.40
CA VAL A 145 -1.83 4.88 12.36
C VAL A 145 -2.04 3.47 12.87
N ILE A 146 -2.60 2.63 12.01
CA ILE A 146 -2.87 1.22 12.23
C ILE A 146 -1.86 0.44 11.40
N VAL A 147 -1.10 -0.46 12.02
CA VAL A 147 -0.01 -1.20 11.37
C VAL A 147 -0.30 -2.69 11.52
N ALA A 148 -0.34 -3.42 10.41
CA ALA A 148 -0.43 -4.88 10.48
C ALA A 148 0.91 -5.48 10.90
N LYS A 149 0.86 -6.60 11.63
CA LYS A 149 2.05 -7.39 12.00
C LYS A 149 2.85 -7.77 10.76
N GLN A 150 4.17 -7.96 10.94
CA GLN A 150 5.08 -8.35 9.85
C GLN A 150 4.57 -9.57 9.07
N GLU A 151 4.08 -10.60 9.76
CA GLU A 151 3.60 -11.82 9.13
C GLU A 151 2.44 -11.55 8.16
N VAL A 152 1.47 -10.72 8.55
CA VAL A 152 0.35 -10.34 7.69
C VAL A 152 0.80 -9.51 6.49
N ARG A 153 1.70 -8.55 6.70
CA ARG A 153 2.29 -7.75 5.60
C ARG A 153 3.06 -8.62 4.62
N THR A 154 3.81 -9.59 5.13
CA THR A 154 4.55 -10.55 4.30
C THR A 154 3.59 -11.48 3.55
N LYS A 155 2.52 -11.92 4.22
CA LYS A 155 1.47 -12.79 3.67
C LYS A 155 0.83 -12.19 2.42
N ILE A 156 0.49 -10.91 2.47
CA ILE A 156 -0.21 -10.24 1.35
C ILE A 156 0.73 -9.94 0.17
N LEU A 157 2.02 -9.70 0.45
CA LEU A 157 3.03 -9.38 -0.58
C LEU A 157 3.66 -10.60 -1.26
N ILE A 158 3.64 -11.77 -0.61
CA ILE A 158 4.27 -12.99 -1.11
C ILE A 158 3.20 -14.08 -1.31
N PRO A 159 3.05 -14.62 -2.53
CA PRO A 159 2.16 -15.75 -2.80
C PRO A 159 2.43 -16.94 -1.87
N GLU A 160 1.37 -17.63 -1.44
CA GLU A 160 1.44 -18.74 -0.47
C GLU A 160 2.49 -19.80 -0.85
N ASP A 161 2.52 -20.19 -2.13
CA ASP A 161 3.43 -21.20 -2.68
C ASP A 161 4.90 -20.77 -2.69
N LYS A 162 5.19 -19.49 -2.42
CA LYS A 162 6.55 -18.91 -2.40
C LYS A 162 7.05 -18.57 -1.00
N ARG A 163 6.23 -18.70 0.06
CA ARG A 163 6.59 -18.21 1.41
C ARG A 163 7.64 -19.04 2.13
N THR A 164 7.65 -20.35 1.93
CA THR A 164 8.53 -21.28 2.66
C THR A 164 9.98 -21.28 2.16
N ASN A 165 10.25 -20.68 1.00
CA ASN A 165 11.53 -20.84 0.30
C ASN A 165 12.28 -19.51 0.07
N THR A 166 11.78 -18.38 0.58
CA THR A 166 12.29 -17.07 0.18
C THR A 166 12.81 -16.28 1.38
N TYR A 167 14.12 -16.28 1.58
CA TYR A 167 14.78 -15.20 2.34
C TYR A 167 14.73 -13.93 1.47
N ILE A 168 13.90 -12.97 1.85
CA ILE A 168 13.78 -11.69 1.16
C ILE A 168 14.59 -10.66 1.93
N SER A 169 15.63 -10.11 1.31
CA SER A 169 16.37 -9.00 1.91
C SER A 169 15.52 -7.73 1.93
N ILE A 170 15.83 -6.81 2.85
CA ILE A 170 15.13 -5.52 2.99
C ILE A 170 14.95 -4.78 1.66
N ARG A 171 15.94 -4.82 0.76
CA ARG A 171 15.86 -4.13 -0.55
C ARG A 171 14.73 -4.67 -1.43
N TYR A 172 14.57 -6.00 -1.49
CA TYR A 172 13.47 -6.62 -2.22
C TYR A 172 12.14 -6.34 -1.52
N TYR A 173 12.11 -6.44 -0.20
CA TYR A 173 10.90 -6.23 0.60
C TYR A 173 10.35 -4.80 0.43
N LEU A 174 11.20 -3.78 0.42
CA LEU A 174 10.80 -2.40 0.19
C LEU A 174 10.17 -2.16 -1.19
N ILE A 175 10.68 -2.84 -2.22
CA ILE A 175 10.08 -2.79 -3.56
C ILE A 175 8.71 -3.45 -3.56
N LEU A 176 8.58 -4.62 -2.93
CA LEU A 176 7.29 -5.28 -2.78
C LEU A 176 6.31 -4.43 -1.99
N GLU A 177 6.72 -3.83 -0.87
CA GLU A 177 5.88 -2.94 -0.06
C GLU A 177 5.42 -1.73 -0.87
N ARG A 178 6.32 -1.13 -1.68
CA ARG A 178 5.96 -0.01 -2.56
C ARG A 178 4.95 -0.43 -3.63
N ILE A 179 5.19 -1.55 -4.32
CA ILE A 179 4.29 -2.07 -5.35
C ILE A 179 2.95 -2.45 -4.73
N GLY A 180 2.95 -3.17 -3.60
CA GLY A 180 1.74 -3.56 -2.87
C GLY A 180 0.88 -2.36 -2.48
N ARG A 181 1.50 -1.24 -2.07
CA ARG A 181 0.78 -0.01 -1.75
C ARG A 181 0.01 0.58 -2.95
N SER A 182 0.37 0.24 -4.18
CA SER A 182 -0.37 0.65 -5.38
C SER A 182 -1.55 -0.26 -5.75
N ARG A 183 -1.73 -1.41 -5.07
CA ARG A 183 -2.80 -2.40 -5.33
C ARG A 183 -2.86 -2.77 -6.83
N TYR A 184 -4.05 -2.75 -7.42
CA TYR A 184 -4.31 -3.05 -8.82
C TYR A 184 -3.84 -1.94 -9.77
N LEU A 185 -3.74 -0.69 -9.31
CA LEU A 185 -3.26 0.42 -10.14
C LEU A 185 -1.82 0.19 -10.60
N GLY A 186 -1.04 -0.47 -9.74
CA GLY A 186 0.34 -0.80 -9.99
C GLY A 186 1.28 0.41 -9.92
N GLU A 187 2.56 0.09 -9.86
CA GLU A 187 3.62 1.09 -9.95
C GLU A 187 4.09 1.24 -11.39
N GLY A 188 4.46 2.47 -11.75
CA GLY A 188 5.06 2.78 -13.04
C GLY A 188 6.56 2.48 -13.04
N SER A 189 7.09 2.09 -14.21
CA SER A 189 8.55 1.93 -14.41
C SER A 189 9.30 3.26 -14.53
N PHE A 190 8.59 4.35 -14.82
CA PHE A 190 9.09 5.72 -14.95
C PHE A 190 7.96 6.71 -14.61
N GLY A 191 8.31 8.00 -14.51
CA GLY A 191 7.41 9.07 -14.08
C GLY A 191 7.74 9.58 -12.67
N THR A 192 7.14 10.71 -12.29
CA THR A 192 7.44 11.39 -11.02
C THR A 192 7.01 10.58 -9.79
N ASN A 193 5.92 9.81 -9.92
CA ASN A 193 5.47 8.81 -8.94
C ASN A 193 5.74 7.40 -9.47
N SER A 194 7.02 7.03 -9.56
CA SER A 194 7.48 5.70 -9.99
C SER A 194 8.40 5.06 -8.96
N LEU A 195 8.74 3.79 -9.17
CA LEU A 195 9.73 3.09 -8.34
C LEU A 195 11.09 3.81 -8.28
N ARG A 196 11.40 4.68 -9.25
CA ARG A 196 12.65 5.46 -9.26
C ARG A 196 12.75 6.46 -8.12
N THR A 197 11.62 6.95 -7.59
CA THR A 197 11.59 7.86 -6.44
C THR A 197 12.10 7.18 -5.17
N VAL A 198 11.91 5.86 -5.08
CA VAL A 198 12.33 5.02 -3.95
C VAL A 198 13.72 4.39 -4.24
N PHE A 199 13.99 4.05 -5.50
CA PHE A 199 15.22 3.42 -5.98
C PHE A 199 15.77 4.15 -7.22
N PRO A 200 16.58 5.21 -7.03
CA PRO A 200 17.01 6.09 -8.13
C PRO A 200 17.97 5.41 -9.12
N ASP A 201 18.73 4.40 -8.67
CA ASP A 201 19.60 3.63 -9.56
C ASP A 201 18.77 2.71 -10.48
N SER A 202 18.64 3.12 -11.73
CA SER A 202 17.86 2.41 -12.75
C SER A 202 18.39 1.01 -13.09
N LYS A 203 19.71 0.76 -12.99
CA LYS A 203 20.30 -0.57 -13.24
C LYS A 203 19.95 -1.52 -12.11
N VAL A 204 20.11 -1.07 -10.87
CA VAL A 204 19.76 -1.83 -9.67
C VAL A 204 18.27 -2.13 -9.64
N LEU A 205 17.42 -1.13 -9.91
CA LEU A 205 15.97 -1.31 -9.96
C LEU A 205 15.55 -2.33 -11.03
N SER A 206 16.13 -2.24 -12.22
CA SER A 206 15.84 -3.19 -13.31
C SER A 206 16.26 -4.61 -12.94
N TYR A 207 17.44 -4.78 -12.34
CA TYR A 207 17.92 -6.06 -11.85
C TYR A 207 16.98 -6.66 -10.79
N ILE A 208 16.61 -5.88 -9.77
CA ILE A 208 15.70 -6.36 -8.72
C ILE A 208 14.33 -6.72 -9.32
N ARG A 209 13.78 -5.87 -10.19
CA ARG A 209 12.49 -6.14 -10.85
C ARG A 209 12.52 -7.46 -11.62
N ASN A 210 13.58 -7.70 -12.40
CA ASN A 210 13.70 -8.95 -13.16
C ASN A 210 13.76 -10.15 -12.21
N ARG A 211 14.55 -10.10 -11.13
CA ARG A 211 14.61 -11.17 -10.12
C ARG A 211 13.27 -11.41 -9.43
N LEU A 212 12.54 -10.37 -9.04
CA LEU A 212 11.22 -10.49 -8.44
C LEU A 212 10.21 -11.11 -9.43
N CYS A 213 10.33 -10.81 -10.72
CA CYS A 213 9.52 -11.40 -11.78
C CYS A 213 9.87 -12.88 -11.97
N ASP A 214 11.15 -13.24 -11.99
CA ASP A 214 11.63 -14.63 -12.11
C ASP A 214 11.14 -15.50 -10.93
N TYR A 215 11.08 -14.92 -9.73
CA TYR A 215 10.51 -15.57 -8.55
C TYR A 215 8.97 -15.63 -8.55
N GLY A 216 8.32 -14.99 -9.52
CA GLY A 216 6.87 -14.90 -9.62
C GLY A 216 6.23 -14.02 -8.54
N LEU A 217 6.97 -13.11 -7.91
CA LEU A 217 6.47 -12.22 -6.86
C LEU A 217 5.77 -10.98 -7.41
N ILE A 218 6.15 -10.56 -8.62
CA ILE A 218 5.53 -9.44 -9.34
C ILE A 218 5.19 -9.84 -10.76
N LYS A 219 4.18 -9.18 -11.34
CA LYS A 219 3.84 -9.24 -12.76
C LYS A 219 4.13 -7.89 -13.42
N ASN A 220 4.66 -7.93 -14.64
CA ASN A 220 4.88 -6.75 -15.48
C ASN A 220 3.89 -6.78 -16.64
N GLN A 221 3.04 -5.77 -16.75
CA GLN A 221 2.11 -5.59 -17.86
C GLN A 221 2.52 -4.36 -18.66
N ALA A 222 2.81 -4.55 -19.95
CA ALA A 222 3.15 -3.47 -20.85
C ALA A 222 1.93 -2.54 -21.08
N LEU A 223 2.19 -1.24 -21.05
CA LEU A 223 1.25 -0.15 -21.26
C LEU A 223 1.84 0.83 -22.28
N ALA A 224 1.02 1.26 -23.24
CA ALA A 224 1.39 2.34 -24.14
C ALA A 224 1.45 3.67 -23.36
N PHE A 225 2.54 4.41 -23.51
CA PHE A 225 2.73 5.71 -22.87
C PHE A 225 3.22 6.74 -23.89
N ALA A 226 2.63 7.92 -23.88
CA ALA A 226 3.04 9.04 -24.72
C ALA A 226 4.00 9.95 -23.93
N GLY A 227 5.30 9.76 -24.16
CA GLY A 227 6.37 10.67 -23.72
C GLY A 227 7.26 11.03 -24.91
N GLY A 228 8.19 11.98 -24.73
CA GLY A 228 9.10 12.48 -25.79
C GLY A 228 10.06 11.45 -26.42
N SER A 229 9.90 10.17 -26.10
CA SER A 229 10.50 9.01 -26.76
C SER A 229 9.52 7.84 -26.61
N ASN A 230 9.48 6.91 -27.58
CA ASN A 230 8.66 5.69 -27.56
C ASN A 230 9.00 4.78 -26.35
N GLN A 231 8.61 5.19 -25.15
CA GLN A 231 8.83 4.45 -23.91
C GLN A 231 7.57 3.65 -23.60
N VAL A 232 7.71 2.33 -23.56
CA VAL A 232 6.67 1.44 -23.04
C VAL A 232 6.64 1.59 -21.52
N ALA A 233 5.54 2.11 -20.96
CA ALA A 233 5.33 2.03 -19.51
C ALA A 233 5.03 0.59 -19.15
N ASN A 234 5.52 0.12 -18.01
CA ASN A 234 4.96 -1.10 -17.43
C ASN A 234 4.19 -0.74 -16.18
N ARG A 235 2.98 -1.30 -16.07
CA ARG A 235 2.30 -1.47 -14.79
C ARG A 235 2.89 -2.69 -14.10
N ILE A 236 3.39 -2.47 -12.90
CA ILE A 236 3.99 -3.50 -12.07
C ILE A 236 3.06 -3.73 -10.88
N VAL A 237 2.65 -4.97 -10.67
CA VAL A 237 1.76 -5.36 -9.56
C VAL A 237 2.31 -6.57 -8.81
N ILE A 238 1.89 -6.74 -7.56
CA ILE A 238 2.17 -7.97 -6.79
C ILE A 238 1.36 -9.12 -7.39
N SER A 239 2.00 -10.27 -7.62
CA SER A 239 1.36 -11.42 -8.25
C SER A 239 0.16 -11.98 -7.47
N SER A 240 0.17 -11.89 -6.14
CA SER A 240 -0.94 -12.33 -5.28
C SER A 240 -2.15 -11.40 -5.27
N LEU A 241 -2.04 -10.20 -5.85
CA LEU A 241 -3.10 -9.19 -5.91
C LEU A 241 -3.80 -9.13 -7.28
N GLU A 242 -3.37 -9.95 -8.24
CA GLU A 242 -3.94 -10.07 -9.59
C GLU A 242 -4.43 -11.49 -9.85
#